data_AF-A0A233W5J4-F1
#
_entry.id   AF-A0A233W5J4-F1
#
_cell.length_a   1.000
_cell.length_b   1.000
_cell.length_c   1.000
_cell.angle_alpha   90.00
_cell.angle_beta   90.00
_cell.angle_gamma   90.00
#
_symmetry.space_group_name_H-M   'P 1'
#
loop_
_entity.id
_entity.type
_entity.pdbx_description
1 polymer ?
#
loop_
_entity_poly.entity_id
_entity_poly.type
_entity_poly.pdbx_seq_one_letter_code
_entity_poly.pdbx_strand_id
1 'polypeptide(L)'
;MKNKLFKILLVMLGVVFVASCSKKMPEITEENKAYVADYLNDGFKNVDISKDGRLEKSDVEKIAANFNKPYNYNGKDVVNSIDTFFYGESFASPKDITLKNFVANFPSETLDPDKDKSKIDELKKQNPNAFKQTRADAKILKVDKNLVDAVLLKYANISSDDVKNKENVVYLKDDNCYYVMENDEEWAFEPAVCKINSKEIVLEDDIKSELKLEQKSGKFFIKSFELSPNACCE
;
A
#
# COMPACT_ATOMS: atom_id res chain seq x y z
N MET A 1 60.98 -17.73 24.02
CA MET A 1 59.54 -17.94 24.30
C MET A 1 58.99 -16.70 25.00
N LYS A 2 57.75 -16.31 24.69
CA LYS A 2 56.99 -15.12 25.15
C LYS A 2 57.31 -13.79 24.44
N ASN A 3 56.56 -13.52 23.36
CA ASN A 3 55.93 -12.22 23.07
C ASN A 3 55.22 -12.24 21.69
N LYS A 4 54.21 -13.10 21.54
CA LYS A 4 53.32 -13.13 20.36
C LYS A 4 51.84 -13.22 20.75
N LEU A 5 51.42 -12.58 21.86
CA LEU A 5 50.07 -12.77 22.39
C LEU A 5 49.39 -11.50 22.93
N PHE A 6 49.86 -10.31 22.58
CA PHE A 6 49.15 -9.09 22.97
C PHE A 6 48.84 -8.19 21.76
N LYS A 7 47.53 -8.08 21.50
CA LYS A 7 46.83 -7.00 20.78
C LYS A 7 46.78 -7.09 19.25
N ILE A 8 46.41 -8.25 18.73
CA ILE A 8 45.38 -8.30 17.67
C ILE A 8 44.04 -8.39 18.41
N LEU A 9 43.60 -7.26 18.96
CA LEU A 9 42.30 -7.14 19.63
C LEU A 9 41.77 -5.72 19.35
N LEU A 10 41.60 -5.41 18.06
CA LEU A 10 41.01 -4.14 17.62
C LEU A 10 40.30 -4.25 16.26
N VAL A 11 39.99 -5.48 15.82
CA VAL A 11 39.16 -5.72 14.63
C VAL A 11 38.22 -6.89 14.94
N MET A 12 37.36 -6.70 15.93
CA MET A 12 36.23 -7.60 16.18
C MET A 12 35.00 -6.75 16.47
N LEU A 13 34.07 -6.79 15.52
CA LEU A 13 32.67 -6.42 15.64
C LEU A 13 32.36 -4.95 15.96
N GLY A 14 32.79 -4.07 15.07
CA GLY A 14 31.96 -2.91 14.71
C GLY A 14 30.88 -3.33 13.71
N VAL A 15 30.05 -4.33 14.03
CA VAL A 15 28.76 -4.47 13.34
C VAL A 15 27.94 -3.31 13.86
N VAL A 16 28.01 -2.18 13.15
CA VAL A 16 26.96 -1.17 13.24
C VAL A 16 25.71 -1.90 12.75
N PHE A 17 24.98 -2.51 13.69
CA PHE A 17 23.56 -2.72 13.49
C PHE A 17 23.04 -1.31 13.26
N VAL A 18 22.92 -0.95 11.99
CA VAL A 18 21.93 0.02 11.58
C VAL A 18 20.64 -0.66 11.99
N ALA A 19 20.23 -0.44 13.23
CA ALA A 19 18.86 -0.64 13.64
C ALA A 19 18.10 0.26 12.68
N SER A 20 17.70 -0.32 11.55
CA SER A 20 16.50 0.11 10.86
C SER A 20 15.49 0.20 11.98
N CYS A 21 15.18 1.42 12.43
CA CYS A 21 14.05 1.66 13.30
C CYS A 21 12.85 1.22 12.48
N SER A 22 12.57 -0.08 12.48
CA SER A 22 11.38 -0.65 11.88
C SER A 22 10.24 0.04 12.58
N LYS A 23 9.49 0.86 11.84
CA LYS A 23 8.33 1.56 12.39
C LYS A 23 7.43 0.49 13.01
N LYS A 24 6.98 0.73 14.24
CA LYS A 24 6.08 -0.20 14.93
C LYS A 24 4.75 -0.22 14.15
N MET A 25 4.20 -1.42 13.92
CA MET A 25 2.88 -1.57 13.33
C MET A 25 1.83 -0.84 14.19
N PRO A 26 0.97 0.02 13.61
CA PRO A 26 -0.15 0.62 14.32
C PRO A 26 -1.08 -0.43 14.90
N GLU A 27 -1.80 -0.08 15.97
CA GLU A 27 -2.83 -0.94 16.52
C GLU A 27 -4.09 -0.83 15.65
N ILE A 28 -4.49 -1.96 15.05
CA ILE A 28 -5.69 -2.10 14.22
C ILE A 28 -6.58 -3.20 14.78
N THR A 29 -7.89 -3.10 14.51
CA THR A 29 -8.88 -4.10 14.93
C THR A 29 -8.60 -5.47 14.31
N GLU A 30 -9.10 -6.55 14.92
CA GLU A 30 -8.98 -7.89 14.35
C GLU A 30 -9.62 -7.99 12.95
N GLU A 31 -10.73 -7.29 12.73
CA GLU A 31 -11.39 -7.19 11.41
C GLU A 31 -10.47 -6.55 10.37
N ASN A 32 -9.76 -5.48 10.76
CA ASN A 32 -8.83 -4.79 9.87
C ASN A 32 -7.55 -5.59 9.59
N LYS A 33 -7.15 -6.54 10.44
CA LYS A 33 -5.94 -7.35 10.19
C LYS A 33 -6.06 -8.21 8.94
N ALA A 34 -7.26 -8.69 8.61
CA ALA A 34 -7.51 -9.44 7.39
C ALA A 34 -7.30 -8.59 6.13
N TYR A 35 -7.72 -7.34 6.19
CA TYR A 35 -7.50 -6.38 5.12
C TYR A 35 -6.01 -6.10 4.90
N VAL A 36 -5.19 -6.11 5.95
CA VAL A 36 -3.71 -5.93 5.90
C VAL A 36 -2.95 -7.28 5.84
N ALA A 37 -3.57 -8.34 5.32
CA ALA A 37 -2.92 -9.65 5.18
C ALA A 37 -1.65 -9.60 4.28
N ASP A 38 -1.02 -10.76 4.06
CA ASP A 38 0.29 -10.81 3.39
C ASP A 38 0.20 -10.94 1.87
N TYR A 39 -0.79 -10.29 1.25
CA TYR A 39 -1.18 -10.45 -0.17
C TYR A 39 0.01 -10.46 -1.13
N LEU A 40 0.98 -9.56 -0.93
CA LEU A 40 2.13 -9.43 -1.81
C LEU A 40 3.08 -10.62 -1.69
N ASN A 41 3.35 -11.09 -0.47
CA ASN A 41 4.22 -12.26 -0.25
C ASN A 41 3.49 -13.56 -0.62
N ASP A 42 2.19 -13.66 -0.30
CA ASP A 42 1.34 -14.79 -0.69
C ASP A 42 1.20 -14.89 -2.21
N GLY A 43 1.22 -13.76 -2.92
CA GLY A 43 1.27 -13.67 -4.38
C GLY A 43 2.36 -14.56 -5.00
N PHE A 44 3.57 -14.55 -4.43
CA PHE A 44 4.72 -15.32 -4.92
C PHE A 44 4.87 -16.71 -4.26
N LYS A 45 3.90 -17.13 -3.44
CA LYS A 45 3.97 -18.42 -2.74
C LYS A 45 4.03 -19.58 -3.75
N ASN A 46 4.96 -20.50 -3.49
CA ASN A 46 5.22 -21.68 -4.34
C ASN A 46 5.67 -21.35 -5.77
N VAL A 47 6.22 -20.15 -5.99
CA VAL A 47 6.86 -19.76 -7.24
C VAL A 47 8.37 -19.63 -6.99
N ASP A 48 9.18 -20.26 -7.83
CA ASP A 48 10.64 -20.16 -7.74
C ASP A 48 11.12 -18.84 -8.39
N ILE A 49 11.23 -17.82 -7.54
CA ILE A 49 11.70 -16.49 -7.89
C ILE A 49 13.23 -16.34 -7.80
N SER A 50 13.97 -17.44 -7.56
CA SER A 50 15.44 -17.38 -7.49
C SER A 50 16.10 -17.24 -8.85
N LYS A 51 15.33 -17.48 -9.93
CA LYS A 51 15.78 -17.36 -11.31
C LYS A 51 15.71 -15.91 -11.77
N ASP A 52 16.84 -15.39 -12.23
CA ASP A 52 16.86 -14.12 -12.98
C ASP A 52 16.20 -14.31 -14.35
N GLY A 53 15.39 -13.33 -14.77
CA GLY A 53 14.73 -13.29 -16.07
C GLY A 53 13.21 -13.29 -15.99
N ARG A 54 12.57 -13.60 -17.12
CA ARG A 54 11.10 -13.68 -17.22
C ARG A 54 10.63 -15.05 -16.73
N LEU A 55 9.55 -15.07 -15.95
CA LEU A 55 8.93 -16.32 -15.51
C LEU A 55 8.12 -17.00 -16.63
N GLU A 56 7.94 -18.31 -16.49
CA GLU A 56 7.08 -19.10 -17.37
C GLU A 56 5.61 -18.69 -17.20
N LYS A 57 4.80 -18.89 -18.25
CA LYS A 57 3.37 -18.54 -18.21
C LYS A 57 2.64 -19.18 -17.03
N SER A 58 2.93 -20.45 -16.75
CA SER A 58 2.33 -21.21 -15.65
C SER A 58 2.69 -20.64 -14.27
N ASP A 59 3.86 -20.02 -14.11
CA ASP A 59 4.24 -19.36 -12.87
C ASP A 59 3.55 -18.01 -12.74
N VAL A 60 3.43 -17.25 -13.83
CA VAL A 60 2.68 -15.99 -13.82
C VAL A 60 1.20 -16.21 -13.53
N GLU A 61 0.60 -17.25 -14.11
CA GLU A 61 -0.79 -17.65 -13.82
C GLU A 61 -0.98 -18.00 -12.34
N LYS A 62 0.00 -18.64 -11.68
CA LYS A 62 -0.04 -18.88 -10.22
C LYS A 62 0.06 -17.59 -9.43
N ILE A 63 0.93 -16.66 -9.85
CA ILE A 63 1.07 -15.35 -9.20
C ILE A 63 -0.26 -14.60 -9.28
N ALA A 64 -0.84 -14.46 -10.47
CA ALA A 64 -2.13 -13.83 -10.68
C ALA A 64 -3.23 -14.46 -9.81
N ALA A 65 -3.32 -15.80 -9.82
CA ALA A 65 -4.27 -16.52 -9.00
C ALA A 65 -4.06 -16.32 -7.49
N ASN A 66 -2.83 -16.06 -7.03
CA ASN A 66 -2.56 -15.76 -5.62
C ASN A 66 -2.84 -14.30 -5.25
N PHE A 67 -2.57 -13.36 -6.16
CA PHE A 67 -2.86 -11.93 -6.00
C PHE A 67 -4.36 -11.67 -5.92
N ASN A 68 -5.15 -12.35 -6.74
CA ASN A 68 -6.59 -12.08 -6.92
C ASN A 68 -7.50 -13.01 -6.11
N LYS A 69 -6.93 -13.86 -5.25
CA LYS A 69 -7.73 -14.75 -4.40
C LYS A 69 -8.57 -13.92 -3.44
N PRO A 70 -9.89 -14.16 -3.32
CA PRO A 70 -10.68 -13.63 -2.22
C PRO A 70 -10.04 -14.08 -0.91
N TYR A 71 -9.72 -13.13 -0.04
CA TYR A 71 -9.26 -13.47 1.30
C TYR A 71 -10.47 -13.65 2.17
N ASN A 72 -10.60 -14.84 2.76
CA ASN A 72 -11.68 -15.11 3.69
C ASN A 72 -11.18 -14.91 5.13
N TYR A 73 -11.84 -14.03 5.87
CA TYR A 73 -11.61 -13.86 7.29
C TYR A 73 -12.92 -14.04 8.06
N ASN A 74 -12.94 -15.03 8.95
CA ASN A 74 -14.13 -15.40 9.73
C ASN A 74 -15.38 -15.61 8.85
N GLY A 75 -15.22 -16.19 7.66
CA GLY A 75 -16.33 -16.47 6.75
C GLY A 75 -16.74 -15.30 5.84
N LYS A 76 -16.07 -14.14 5.92
CA LYS A 76 -16.32 -12.99 5.04
C LYS A 76 -15.18 -12.81 4.05
N ASP A 77 -15.52 -12.60 2.78
CA ASP A 77 -14.55 -12.22 1.77
C ASP A 77 -14.18 -10.74 1.96
N VAL A 78 -12.89 -10.43 1.92
CA VAL A 78 -12.35 -9.07 2.12
C VAL A 78 -11.61 -8.57 0.89
N VAL A 79 -11.62 -7.25 0.73
CA VAL A 79 -10.96 -6.53 -0.37
C VAL A 79 -9.43 -6.59 -0.20
N ASN A 80 -8.72 -6.75 -1.32
CA ASN A 80 -7.26 -6.72 -1.36
C ASN A 80 -6.76 -5.28 -1.17
N SER A 81 -5.99 -5.05 -0.10
CA SER A 81 -5.44 -3.73 0.20
C SER A 81 -4.35 -3.26 -0.76
N ILE A 82 -3.79 -4.14 -1.59
CA ILE A 82 -2.79 -3.76 -2.59
C ILE A 82 -3.40 -2.83 -3.64
N ASP A 83 -4.65 -3.05 -4.04
CA ASP A 83 -5.32 -2.26 -5.09
C ASP A 83 -5.44 -0.78 -4.72
N THR A 84 -5.45 -0.46 -3.42
CA THR A 84 -5.47 0.93 -2.93
C THR A 84 -4.31 1.77 -3.46
N PHE A 85 -3.16 1.16 -3.79
CA PHE A 85 -2.01 1.87 -4.32
C PHE A 85 -2.19 2.31 -5.76
N PHE A 86 -2.90 1.55 -6.57
CA PHE A 86 -2.85 1.70 -8.03
C PHE A 86 -3.92 2.63 -8.58
N TYR A 87 -4.84 3.05 -7.72
CA TYR A 87 -6.05 3.73 -8.11
C TYR A 87 -5.82 5.02 -8.90
N GLY A 88 -5.96 4.92 -10.23
CA GLY A 88 -6.01 6.06 -11.16
C GLY A 88 -4.76 6.95 -11.18
N GLU A 89 -3.62 6.50 -10.64
CA GLU A 89 -2.42 7.32 -10.57
C GLU A 89 -1.13 6.53 -10.79
N SER A 90 -0.15 7.19 -11.39
CA SER A 90 1.24 6.73 -11.41
C SER A 90 2.03 7.40 -10.31
N PHE A 91 2.95 6.68 -9.67
CA PHE A 91 3.84 7.23 -8.66
C PHE A 91 5.24 6.63 -8.75
N ALA A 92 6.25 7.51 -8.70
CA ALA A 92 7.66 7.12 -8.75
C ALA A 92 8.14 6.47 -7.44
N SER A 93 7.48 6.78 -6.32
CA SER A 93 7.67 6.12 -5.03
C SER A 93 6.37 6.18 -4.21
N PRO A 94 6.15 5.30 -3.22
CA PRO A 94 4.95 5.35 -2.37
C PRO A 94 4.76 6.68 -1.62
N LYS A 95 5.80 7.52 -1.49
CA LYS A 95 5.69 8.85 -0.90
C LYS A 95 5.05 9.87 -1.84
N ASP A 96 4.99 9.57 -3.13
CA ASP A 96 4.47 10.44 -4.17
C ASP A 96 3.00 10.14 -4.53
N ILE A 97 2.36 9.16 -3.86
CA ILE A 97 0.93 8.87 -4.02
C ILE A 97 0.08 10.08 -3.62
N THR A 98 -1.10 10.18 -4.22
CA THR A 98 -2.14 11.12 -3.83
C THR A 98 -2.90 10.56 -2.65
N LEU A 99 -2.66 11.10 -1.45
CA LEU A 99 -3.23 10.56 -0.21
C LEU A 99 -4.75 10.49 -0.25
N LYS A 100 -5.41 11.46 -0.91
CA LYS A 100 -6.85 11.44 -1.16
C LYS A 100 -7.27 10.15 -1.87
N ASN A 101 -6.65 9.84 -3.00
CA ASN A 101 -7.01 8.70 -3.84
C ASN A 101 -6.74 7.39 -3.10
N PHE A 102 -5.60 7.31 -2.42
CA PHE A 102 -5.25 6.15 -1.60
C PHE A 102 -6.28 5.89 -0.50
N VAL A 103 -6.58 6.90 0.33
CA VAL A 103 -7.44 6.77 1.52
C VAL A 103 -8.89 6.48 1.17
N ALA A 104 -9.41 7.01 0.06
CA ALA A 104 -10.81 6.82 -0.33
C ALA A 104 -11.18 5.37 -0.68
N ASN A 105 -10.18 4.48 -0.86
CA ASN A 105 -10.37 3.08 -1.21
C ASN A 105 -10.39 2.12 0.00
N PHE A 106 -10.31 2.66 1.22
CA PHE A 106 -10.30 1.86 2.43
C PHE A 106 -11.72 1.55 2.92
N PRO A 107 -11.92 0.44 3.64
CA PRO A 107 -13.13 0.22 4.42
C PRO A 107 -13.44 1.44 5.29
N SER A 108 -14.66 1.95 5.20
CA SER A 108 -15.00 3.25 5.75
C SER A 108 -16.44 3.33 6.28
N GLU A 109 -16.63 4.23 7.24
CA GLU A 109 -17.95 4.71 7.62
C GLU A 109 -18.31 5.90 6.73
N THR A 110 -19.57 6.01 6.31
CA THR A 110 -20.05 7.16 5.53
C THR A 110 -20.79 8.13 6.44
N LEU A 111 -20.48 9.42 6.36
CA LEU A 111 -21.26 10.44 7.07
C LEU A 111 -22.64 10.62 6.45
N ASP A 112 -23.65 10.74 7.30
CA ASP A 112 -25.03 11.02 6.92
C ASP A 112 -25.23 12.55 6.84
N PRO A 113 -25.61 13.10 5.67
CA PRO A 113 -25.74 14.55 5.48
C PRO A 113 -26.68 15.24 6.46
N ASP A 114 -27.72 14.54 6.92
CA ASP A 114 -28.72 15.09 7.82
C ASP A 114 -28.29 14.94 9.29
N LYS A 115 -27.76 13.77 9.66
CA LYS A 115 -27.34 13.51 11.06
C LYS A 115 -26.01 14.17 11.41
N ASP A 116 -25.08 14.24 10.46
CA ASP A 116 -23.71 14.70 10.66
C ASP A 116 -23.47 16.12 10.15
N LYS A 117 -24.52 16.87 9.84
CA LYS A 117 -24.47 18.22 9.23
C LYS A 117 -23.43 19.15 9.88
N SER A 118 -23.43 19.24 11.21
CA SER A 118 -22.49 20.12 11.94
C SER A 118 -21.03 19.71 11.72
N LYS A 119 -20.75 18.40 11.69
CA LYS A 119 -19.41 17.86 11.44
C LYS A 119 -19.00 18.11 10.00
N ILE A 120 -19.90 17.87 9.04
CA ILE A 120 -19.66 18.14 7.61
C ILE A 120 -19.35 19.61 7.37
N ASP A 121 -20.10 20.53 8.00
CA ASP A 121 -19.86 21.97 7.89
C ASP A 121 -18.49 22.37 8.47
N GLU A 122 -18.05 21.73 9.57
CA GLU A 122 -16.72 21.94 10.15
C GLU A 122 -15.62 21.42 9.21
N LEU A 123 -15.75 20.20 8.71
CA LEU A 123 -14.82 19.59 7.77
C LEU A 123 -14.65 20.47 6.52
N LYS A 124 -15.76 20.93 5.94
CA LYS A 124 -15.77 21.84 4.78
C LYS A 124 -15.07 23.17 5.05
N LYS A 125 -15.13 23.70 6.28
CA LYS A 125 -14.39 24.92 6.64
C LYS A 125 -12.88 24.70 6.72
N GLN A 126 -12.44 23.52 7.16
CA GLN A 126 -11.02 23.19 7.25
C GLN A 126 -10.38 23.03 5.86
N ASN A 127 -11.07 22.35 4.94
CA ASN A 127 -10.62 22.22 3.56
C ASN A 127 -11.82 22.12 2.60
N PRO A 128 -12.27 23.25 2.02
CA PRO A 128 -13.41 23.25 1.09
C PRO A 128 -13.15 22.39 -0.16
N ASN A 129 -11.90 22.31 -0.61
CA ASN A 129 -11.54 21.58 -1.83
C ASN A 129 -11.58 20.06 -1.63
N ALA A 130 -11.31 19.57 -0.41
CA ALA A 130 -11.37 18.15 -0.08
C ALA A 130 -12.76 17.52 -0.31
N PHE A 131 -13.81 18.35 -0.22
CA PHE A 131 -15.21 17.91 -0.32
C PHE A 131 -15.93 18.55 -1.49
N LYS A 132 -15.20 19.05 -2.48
CA LYS A 132 -15.81 19.49 -3.73
C LYS A 132 -16.41 18.27 -4.42
N GLN A 133 -17.73 18.19 -4.39
CA GLN A 133 -18.48 17.10 -5.02
C GLN A 133 -18.25 17.10 -6.53
N THR A 134 -17.86 15.94 -7.06
CA THR A 134 -17.83 15.63 -8.49
C THR A 134 -19.14 15.01 -8.96
N ARG A 135 -19.93 14.47 -8.02
CA ARG A 135 -21.23 13.82 -8.25
C ARG A 135 -22.26 14.23 -7.19
N ALA A 136 -23.54 14.11 -7.52
CA ALA A 136 -24.64 14.56 -6.67
C ALA A 136 -24.78 13.74 -5.36
N ASP A 137 -24.34 12.49 -5.38
CA ASP A 137 -24.52 11.49 -4.32
C ASP A 137 -23.20 11.01 -3.69
N ALA A 138 -22.07 11.61 -4.07
CA ALA A 138 -20.77 11.28 -3.49
C ALA A 138 -20.77 11.50 -1.97
N LYS A 139 -20.34 10.47 -1.23
CA LYS A 139 -20.35 10.44 0.23
C LYS A 139 -19.04 10.96 0.79
N ILE A 140 -19.12 11.47 2.02
CA ILE A 140 -17.91 11.76 2.81
C ILE A 140 -17.58 10.50 3.61
N LEU A 141 -16.42 9.94 3.33
CA LEU A 141 -15.89 8.74 3.98
C LEU A 141 -15.08 9.15 5.21
N LYS A 142 -15.24 8.39 6.29
CA LYS A 142 -14.45 8.44 7.50
C LYS A 142 -13.60 7.17 7.59
N VAL A 143 -12.28 7.36 7.59
CA VAL A 143 -11.29 6.27 7.46
C VAL A 143 -10.31 6.33 8.61
N ASP A 144 -10.11 5.21 9.30
CA ASP A 144 -9.15 5.10 10.41
C ASP A 144 -7.70 5.29 9.91
N LYS A 145 -6.98 6.26 10.47
CA LYS A 145 -5.57 6.52 10.13
C LYS A 145 -4.67 5.33 10.42
N ASN A 146 -4.93 4.56 11.48
CA ASN A 146 -4.10 3.40 11.82
C ASN A 146 -4.18 2.31 10.75
N LEU A 147 -5.34 2.14 10.11
CA LEU A 147 -5.50 1.20 9.00
C LEU A 147 -4.70 1.67 7.78
N VAL A 148 -4.80 2.95 7.44
CA VAL A 148 -4.02 3.58 6.36
C VAL A 148 -2.51 3.40 6.59
N ASP A 149 -2.04 3.70 7.80
CA ASP A 149 -0.64 3.53 8.18
C ASP A 149 -0.20 2.07 8.19
N ALA A 150 -1.07 1.14 8.58
CA ALA A 150 -0.76 -0.27 8.58
C ALA A 150 -0.53 -0.82 7.16
N VAL A 151 -1.38 -0.43 6.19
CA VAL A 151 -1.22 -0.79 4.78
C VAL A 151 0.06 -0.18 4.19
N LEU A 152 0.29 1.12 4.41
CA LEU A 152 1.50 1.80 3.95
C LEU A 152 2.78 1.19 4.54
N LEU A 153 2.75 0.83 5.82
CA LEU A 153 3.90 0.20 6.46
C LEU A 153 4.13 -1.21 5.93
N LYS A 154 3.05 -1.98 5.75
CA LYS A 154 3.08 -3.36 5.28
C LYS A 154 3.69 -3.47 3.89
N TYR A 155 3.24 -2.64 2.95
CA TYR A 155 3.62 -2.78 1.54
C TYR A 155 4.66 -1.78 1.07
N ALA A 156 4.84 -0.65 1.74
CA ALA A 156 5.75 0.40 1.28
C ALA A 156 6.79 0.81 2.33
N ASN A 157 6.74 0.25 3.54
CA ASN A 157 7.61 0.59 4.66
C ASN A 157 7.64 2.10 4.97
N ILE A 158 6.49 2.76 4.80
CA ILE A 158 6.27 4.18 5.14
C ILE A 158 5.02 4.34 6.00
N SER A 159 4.75 5.54 6.47
CA SER A 159 3.47 5.94 7.07
C SER A 159 2.86 7.07 6.24
N SER A 160 1.57 7.37 6.45
CA SER A 160 0.87 8.48 5.81
C SER A 160 1.54 9.83 6.08
N ASP A 161 2.27 9.94 7.19
CA ASP A 161 3.07 11.12 7.49
C ASP A 161 4.20 11.38 6.50
N ASP A 162 4.72 10.34 5.84
CA ASP A 162 5.78 10.44 4.83
C ASP A 162 5.26 10.81 3.42
N VAL A 163 3.95 10.71 3.19
CA VAL A 163 3.32 11.02 1.90
C VAL A 163 3.37 12.53 1.64
N LYS A 164 3.76 12.93 0.44
CA LYS A 164 3.93 14.35 0.08
C LYS A 164 2.61 15.01 -0.30
N ASN A 165 1.78 14.32 -1.09
CA ASN A 165 0.55 14.88 -1.64
C ASN A 165 -0.62 14.63 -0.69
N LYS A 166 -0.75 15.49 0.34
CA LYS A 166 -1.81 15.42 1.37
C LYS A 166 -2.99 16.35 1.09
N GLU A 167 -3.09 16.86 -0.13
CA GLU A 167 -4.19 17.74 -0.50
C GLU A 167 -5.52 16.97 -0.59
N ASN A 168 -6.62 17.71 -0.53
CA ASN A 168 -7.98 17.20 -0.69
C ASN A 168 -8.40 16.05 0.26
N VAL A 169 -7.73 15.94 1.40
CA VAL A 169 -8.11 15.09 2.53
C VAL A 169 -8.06 15.93 3.81
N VAL A 170 -8.94 15.66 4.76
CA VAL A 170 -8.92 16.27 6.10
C VAL A 170 -8.58 15.22 7.13
N TYR A 171 -7.62 15.50 8.01
CA TYR A 171 -7.31 14.64 9.14
C TYR A 171 -7.79 15.29 10.43
N LEU A 172 -8.57 14.58 11.22
CA LEU A 172 -8.96 15.00 12.55
C LEU A 172 -8.27 14.16 13.61
N LYS A 173 -7.56 14.84 14.50
CA LYS A 173 -6.78 14.19 15.56
C LYS A 173 -7.66 13.58 16.65
N ASP A 174 -8.80 14.19 16.93
CA ASP A 174 -9.66 13.80 18.06
C ASP A 174 -10.26 12.40 17.90
N ASP A 175 -10.53 11.99 16.65
CA ASP A 175 -11.05 10.66 16.31
C ASP A 175 -10.05 9.82 15.50
N ASN A 176 -8.82 10.33 15.29
CA ASN A 176 -7.76 9.70 14.52
C ASN A 176 -8.21 9.23 13.11
N CYS A 177 -9.06 10.02 12.45
CA CYS A 177 -9.62 9.65 11.15
C CYS A 177 -9.25 10.63 10.04
N TYR A 178 -9.08 10.09 8.84
CA TYR A 178 -9.15 10.84 7.60
C TYR A 178 -10.59 10.96 7.13
N TYR A 179 -10.90 12.11 6.54
CA TYR A 179 -12.15 12.45 5.92
C TYR A 179 -11.90 12.84 4.48
N VAL A 180 -12.56 12.14 3.56
CA VAL A 180 -12.34 12.29 2.13
C VAL A 180 -13.65 12.11 1.37
N MET A 181 -13.78 12.76 0.22
CA MET A 181 -14.87 12.45 -0.70
C MET A 181 -14.63 11.08 -1.34
N GLU A 182 -15.68 10.29 -1.44
CA GLU A 182 -15.74 9.04 -2.20
C GLU A 182 -15.11 9.16 -3.59
N ASN A 183 -14.45 8.08 -4.00
CA ASN A 183 -13.89 7.90 -5.32
C ASN A 183 -14.82 7.05 -6.19
N ASP A 184 -14.56 7.07 -7.49
CA ASP A 184 -15.61 7.08 -8.51
C ASP A 184 -15.38 6.05 -9.63
N GLU A 185 -14.38 5.20 -9.47
CA GLU A 185 -13.86 4.21 -10.39
C GLU A 185 -13.52 2.96 -9.56
N GLU A 186 -13.42 1.80 -10.18
CA GLU A 186 -12.93 0.59 -9.53
C GLU A 186 -11.84 0.04 -10.45
N TRP A 187 -10.64 -0.14 -9.91
CA TRP A 187 -9.56 -0.77 -10.66
C TRP A 187 -8.79 -1.71 -9.76
N ALA A 188 -8.60 -2.94 -10.25
CA ALA A 188 -7.76 -3.95 -9.63
C ALA A 188 -6.58 -4.24 -10.56
N PHE A 189 -5.38 -4.34 -10.01
CA PHE A 189 -4.20 -4.67 -10.79
C PHE A 189 -4.03 -6.19 -10.87
N GLU A 190 -4.10 -6.73 -12.09
CA GLU A 190 -3.97 -8.17 -12.32
C GLU A 190 -2.68 -8.49 -13.10
N PRO A 191 -1.69 -9.14 -12.48
CA PRO A 191 -0.41 -9.38 -13.14
C PRO A 191 -0.53 -10.44 -14.25
N ALA A 192 -0.17 -10.07 -15.47
CA ALA A 192 -0.13 -10.95 -16.65
C ALA A 192 1.30 -11.32 -17.08
N VAL A 193 2.30 -10.55 -16.62
CA VAL A 193 3.73 -10.78 -16.86
C VAL A 193 4.52 -10.55 -15.59
N CYS A 194 5.52 -11.40 -15.31
CA CYS A 194 6.49 -11.20 -14.23
C CYS A 194 7.92 -11.27 -14.76
N LYS A 195 8.68 -10.20 -14.54
CA LYS A 195 10.12 -10.09 -14.85
C LYS A 195 10.88 -9.97 -13.53
N ILE A 196 11.91 -10.78 -13.34
CA ILE A 196 12.73 -10.80 -12.13
C ILE A 196 14.16 -10.46 -12.52
N ASN A 197 14.81 -9.66 -11.69
CA ASN A 197 16.25 -9.51 -11.69
C ASN A 197 16.77 -9.51 -10.24
N SER A 198 18.10 -9.57 -10.09
CA SER A 198 18.78 -9.62 -8.78
C SER A 198 18.36 -8.58 -7.72
N LYS A 199 17.63 -7.52 -8.08
CA LYS A 199 17.21 -6.44 -7.16
C LYS A 199 15.72 -6.11 -7.18
N GLU A 200 14.98 -6.56 -8.19
CA GLU A 200 13.62 -6.07 -8.45
C GLU A 200 12.76 -7.11 -9.16
N ILE A 201 11.48 -7.11 -8.81
CA ILE A 201 10.42 -7.80 -9.54
C ILE A 201 9.55 -6.75 -10.22
N VAL A 202 9.27 -6.94 -11.50
CA VAL A 202 8.36 -6.11 -12.29
C VAL A 202 7.18 -6.97 -12.70
N LEU A 203 6.01 -6.63 -12.20
CA LEU A 203 4.73 -7.16 -12.63
C LEU A 203 4.12 -6.21 -13.64
N GLU A 204 3.57 -6.76 -14.72
CA GLU A 204 2.88 -5.99 -15.77
C GLU A 204 1.51 -6.63 -15.99
N ASP A 205 0.46 -5.81 -16.05
CA ASP A 205 -0.92 -6.24 -16.36
C ASP A 205 -1.18 -6.28 -17.87
N ASP A 206 -2.38 -6.69 -18.27
CA ASP A 206 -2.75 -6.83 -19.68
C ASP A 206 -2.78 -5.50 -20.45
N ILE A 207 -3.03 -4.39 -19.76
CA ILE A 207 -3.02 -3.05 -20.37
C ILE A 207 -1.63 -2.41 -20.38
N LYS A 208 -0.62 -3.09 -19.81
CA LYS A 208 0.80 -2.69 -19.71
C LYS A 208 1.13 -1.66 -18.62
N SER A 209 0.35 -1.61 -17.55
CA SER A 209 0.76 -0.91 -16.33
C SER A 209 1.84 -1.73 -15.62
N GLU A 210 2.83 -1.09 -15.01
CA GLU A 210 3.94 -1.76 -14.33
C GLU A 210 3.94 -1.50 -12.82
N LEU A 211 3.86 -2.58 -12.04
CA LEU A 211 4.13 -2.60 -10.60
C LEU A 211 5.55 -3.09 -10.34
N LYS A 212 6.38 -2.24 -9.73
CA LYS A 212 7.77 -2.58 -9.37
C LYS A 212 7.86 -2.86 -7.88
N LEU A 213 8.42 -4.01 -7.56
CA LEU A 213 8.60 -4.50 -6.19
C LEU A 213 10.08 -4.68 -5.88
N GLU A 214 10.48 -4.30 -4.68
CA GLU A 214 11.80 -4.63 -4.13
C GLU A 214 11.67 -5.72 -3.05
N GLN A 215 12.66 -6.61 -2.98
CA GLN A 215 12.73 -7.61 -1.92
C GLN A 215 13.70 -7.17 -0.83
N LYS A 216 13.24 -7.10 0.42
CA LYS A 216 14.05 -6.78 1.59
C LYS A 216 13.77 -7.77 2.71
N SER A 217 14.80 -8.47 3.17
CA SER A 217 14.70 -9.42 4.29
C SER A 217 13.58 -10.47 4.09
N GLY A 218 13.44 -11.00 2.87
CA GLY A 218 12.42 -11.99 2.53
C GLY A 218 10.99 -11.46 2.39
N LYS A 219 10.79 -10.14 2.39
CA LYS A 219 9.49 -9.49 2.16
C LYS A 219 9.54 -8.63 0.91
N PHE A 220 8.42 -8.54 0.20
CA PHE A 220 8.25 -7.60 -0.90
C PHE A 220 7.71 -6.26 -0.43
N PHE A 221 8.15 -5.20 -1.09
CA PHE A 221 7.66 -3.85 -0.92
C PHE A 221 7.41 -3.21 -2.28
N ILE A 222 6.32 -2.46 -2.40
CA ILE A 222 6.00 -1.61 -3.54
C ILE A 222 7.04 -0.50 -3.61
N LYS A 223 7.73 -0.44 -4.75
CA LYS A 223 8.73 0.57 -5.05
C LYS A 223 8.16 1.68 -5.93
N SER A 224 7.34 1.35 -6.90
CA SER A 224 6.67 2.31 -7.79
C SER A 224 5.53 1.65 -8.55
N PHE A 225 4.67 2.47 -9.12
CA PHE A 225 3.63 2.05 -10.05
C PHE A 225 3.55 3.00 -11.24
N GLU A 226 3.54 2.46 -12.44
CA GLU A 226 3.43 3.20 -13.69
C GLU A 226 2.16 2.75 -14.41
N LEU A 227 1.22 3.67 -14.57
CA LEU A 227 -0.02 3.45 -15.29
C LEU A 227 0.27 3.37 -16.79
N SER A 228 -0.32 2.40 -17.48
CA SER A 228 -0.22 2.36 -18.93
C SER A 228 -0.78 3.64 -19.57
N PRO A 229 -0.13 4.21 -20.59
CA PRO A 229 -0.73 5.27 -21.41
C PRO A 229 -2.08 4.87 -22.04
N ASN A 230 -2.36 3.58 -22.15
CA ASN A 230 -3.62 3.05 -22.69
C ASN A 230 -4.70 2.86 -21.61
N ALA A 231 -4.40 3.04 -20.32
CA ALA A 231 -5.35 2.81 -19.23
C ALA A 231 -6.49 3.84 -19.18
N CYS A 232 -6.30 5.03 -19.75
CA CYS A 232 -7.32 6.08 -19.80
C CYS A 232 -8.24 6.00 -21.03
N CYS A 233 -8.22 4.88 -21.76
CA CYS A 233 -8.90 4.71 -23.04
C CYS A 233 -9.90 3.54 -23.01
N GLU A 234 -10.86 3.55 -22.08
CA GLU A 234 -12.14 2.84 -22.23
C GLU A 234 -13.32 3.73 -21.83
#